data_AF-A0A5Y6P2E1-F1
#
_entry.id   AF-A0A5Y6P2E1-F1
#
_cell.length_a   1.000
_cell.length_b   1.000
_cell.length_c   1.000
_cell.angle_alpha   90.00
_cell.angle_beta   90.00
_cell.angle_gamma   90.00
#
_symmetry.space_group_name_H-M   'P 1'
#
loop_
_entity.id
_entity.type
_entity.pdbx_description
1 polymer ?
#
loop_
_entity_poly.entity_id
_entity_poly.type
_entity_poly.pdbx_seq_one_letter_code
_entity_poly.pdbx_strand_id
1 'polypeptide(L)'
;NNFNKNLKALSGFEYNNLRKKLEDLKELREFTFTQGKDNLDINIIKKRNLKKMYQDPIKELEKNLEYFKDFARYPVLFFYGFGNGILYKILLQNQALKRIIIFEKELELIFLALNFIDFSKDLSLGRLIILHHDDINLPKMDKVFRLIGDLFYRSYSLHIANDFYEHYKEDILKLNKLNMQTIKNHNLMHGNDPKDAMQGIEQFVYNLPQMITHPSYKELLSKRKGISDTAIIVSTGPSLTKQL
;
A
#
# COMPACT_ATOMS: atom_id res chain seq x y z
N ASN A 1 13.35 0.04 -24.40
CA ASN A 1 12.25 -0.81 -23.91
C ASN A 1 11.75 -0.26 -22.58
N ASN A 2 10.47 0.11 -22.48
CA ASN A 2 9.86 0.68 -21.27
C ASN A 2 9.90 -0.31 -20.11
N PHE A 3 9.66 -1.59 -20.38
CA PHE A 3 9.64 -2.64 -19.37
C PHE A 3 10.95 -2.71 -18.57
N ASN A 4 12.10 -2.74 -19.26
CA ASN A 4 13.41 -2.80 -18.59
C ASN A 4 13.68 -1.56 -17.72
N LYS A 5 13.21 -0.37 -18.13
CA LYS A 5 13.35 0.85 -17.31
C LYS A 5 12.48 0.77 -16.06
N ASN A 6 11.23 0.36 -16.22
CA ASN A 6 10.27 0.19 -15.13
C ASN A 6 10.74 -0.88 -14.13
N LEU A 7 11.21 -2.01 -14.64
CA LEU A 7 11.70 -3.12 -13.84
C LEU A 7 12.94 -2.71 -13.01
N LYS A 8 13.85 -1.91 -13.59
CA LYS A 8 14.98 -1.32 -12.85
C LYS A 8 14.51 -0.32 -11.79
N ALA A 9 13.45 0.44 -12.07
CA ALA A 9 12.87 1.38 -11.10
C ALA A 9 12.16 0.67 -9.92
N LEU A 10 11.66 -0.56 -10.13
CA LEU A 10 11.16 -1.47 -9.09
C LEU A 10 12.29 -2.12 -8.28
N SER A 11 13.24 -1.32 -7.79
CA SER A 11 14.45 -1.80 -7.08
C SER A 11 14.29 -1.86 -5.56
N GLY A 12 13.20 -1.33 -5.00
CA GLY A 12 12.96 -1.38 -3.55
C GLY A 12 12.77 -2.82 -3.05
N PHE A 13 13.24 -3.11 -1.83
CA PHE A 13 13.14 -4.44 -1.20
C PHE A 13 11.72 -5.02 -1.22
N GLU A 14 10.71 -4.16 -1.03
CA GLU A 14 9.28 -4.53 -1.06
C GLU A 14 8.80 -5.04 -2.43
N TYR A 15 9.57 -4.81 -3.50
CA TYR A 15 9.27 -5.22 -4.87
C TYR A 15 10.01 -6.49 -5.30
N ASN A 16 10.90 -7.05 -4.49
CA ASN A 16 11.72 -8.21 -4.89
C ASN A 16 10.89 -9.39 -5.41
N ASN A 17 9.78 -9.72 -4.74
CA ASN A 17 8.90 -10.81 -5.16
C ASN A 17 8.22 -10.50 -6.50
N LEU A 18 7.57 -9.34 -6.61
CA LEU A 18 6.91 -8.91 -7.83
C LEU A 18 7.89 -8.82 -9.00
N ARG A 19 9.08 -8.25 -8.79
CA ARG A 19 10.11 -8.11 -9.81
C ARG A 19 10.55 -9.48 -10.33
N LYS A 20 10.81 -10.44 -9.44
CA LYS A 20 11.15 -11.81 -9.83
C LYS A 20 10.03 -12.46 -10.65
N LYS A 21 8.77 -12.35 -10.19
CA LYS A 21 7.60 -12.85 -10.93
C LYS A 21 7.49 -12.23 -12.32
N LEU A 22 7.77 -10.93 -12.47
CA LEU A 22 7.76 -10.23 -13.76
C LEU A 22 8.94 -10.63 -14.67
N GLU A 23 10.12 -10.88 -14.10
CA GLU A 23 11.31 -11.38 -14.83
C GLU A 23 11.10 -12.81 -15.34
N ASP A 24 10.42 -13.65 -14.57
CA ASP A 24 10.12 -15.05 -14.91
C ASP A 24 8.95 -15.19 -15.92
N LEU A 25 8.22 -14.11 -16.21
CA LEU A 25 7.06 -14.11 -17.12
C LEU A 25 7.54 -14.09 -18.58
N LYS A 26 7.53 -15.27 -19.21
CA LYS A 26 8.02 -15.46 -20.60
C LYS A 26 6.96 -15.23 -21.67
N GLU A 27 5.70 -15.49 -21.35
CA GLU A 27 4.59 -15.42 -22.30
C GLU A 27 3.31 -14.97 -21.61
N LEU A 28 2.43 -14.30 -22.36
CA LEU A 28 1.09 -13.92 -21.91
C LEU A 28 0.13 -15.08 -22.18
N ARG A 29 -0.45 -15.68 -21.16
CA ARG A 29 -1.34 -16.85 -21.28
C ARG A 29 -2.81 -16.47 -21.18
N GLU A 30 -3.14 -15.50 -20.34
CA GLU A 30 -4.51 -15.10 -20.05
C GLU A 30 -4.94 -13.88 -20.88
N PHE A 31 -3.99 -13.02 -21.24
CA PHE A 31 -4.27 -11.75 -21.91
C PHE A 31 -3.56 -11.59 -23.25
N THR A 32 -4.18 -10.83 -24.13
CA THR A 32 -3.56 -10.27 -25.34
C THR A 32 -3.93 -8.79 -25.44
N PHE A 33 -3.32 -8.06 -26.36
CA PHE A 33 -3.62 -6.65 -26.56
C PHE A 33 -3.73 -6.31 -28.04
N THR A 34 -4.45 -5.23 -28.31
CA THR A 34 -4.54 -4.60 -29.63
C THR A 34 -4.18 -3.14 -29.49
N GLN A 35 -3.40 -2.63 -30.43
CA GLN A 35 -3.05 -1.22 -30.52
C GLN A 35 -3.65 -0.65 -31.81
N GLY A 36 -4.44 0.40 -31.67
CA GLY A 36 -4.99 1.15 -32.79
C GLY A 36 -3.95 2.04 -33.47
N LYS A 37 -4.42 3.01 -34.25
CA LYS A 37 -3.54 3.98 -34.93
C LYS A 37 -2.93 4.98 -33.95
N ASP A 38 -3.64 5.30 -32.87
CA ASP A 38 -3.15 6.16 -31.81
C ASP A 38 -2.39 5.32 -30.76
N ASN A 39 -1.30 5.87 -30.22
CA ASN A 39 -0.58 5.29 -29.10
C ASN A 39 -1.41 5.23 -27.82
N LEU A 40 -2.48 6.02 -27.72
CA LEU A 40 -3.43 5.98 -26.61
C LEU A 40 -4.52 4.92 -26.80
N ASP A 41 -4.72 4.42 -28.02
CA ASP A 41 -5.74 3.41 -28.34
C ASP A 41 -5.20 1.99 -28.10
N ILE A 42 -4.91 1.68 -26.83
CA ILE A 42 -4.45 0.35 -26.42
C ILE A 42 -5.57 -0.34 -25.64
N ASN A 43 -6.00 -1.49 -26.16
CA ASN A 43 -7.00 -2.33 -25.52
C ASN A 43 -6.40 -3.67 -25.12
N ILE A 44 -6.90 -4.24 -24.02
CA ILE A 44 -6.49 -5.54 -23.48
C ILE A 44 -7.68 -6.48 -23.62
N ILE A 45 -7.41 -7.72 -24.04
CA ILE A 45 -8.43 -8.73 -24.31
C ILE A 45 -8.09 -9.97 -23.48
N LYS A 46 -9.05 -10.45 -22.69
CA LYS A 46 -8.92 -11.73 -21.98
C LYS A 46 -9.14 -12.87 -22.96
N LYS A 47 -8.14 -13.74 -23.16
CA LYS A 47 -8.15 -14.78 -24.21
C LYS A 47 -9.28 -15.78 -24.04
N ARG A 48 -9.60 -16.18 -22.81
CA ARG A 48 -10.58 -17.23 -22.52
C ARG A 48 -12.00 -16.93 -23.03
N ASN A 49 -12.44 -15.68 -22.97
CA ASN A 49 -13.80 -15.28 -23.35
C ASN A 49 -13.84 -14.12 -24.36
N LEU A 50 -12.68 -13.71 -24.86
CA LEU A 50 -12.50 -12.56 -25.75
C LEU A 50 -13.10 -11.26 -25.21
N LYS A 51 -13.30 -11.16 -23.88
CA LYS A 51 -13.82 -9.93 -23.26
C LYS A 51 -12.74 -8.86 -23.38
N LYS A 52 -13.08 -7.77 -24.08
CA LYS A 52 -12.27 -6.55 -24.12
C LYS A 52 -12.35 -5.84 -22.78
N MET A 53 -11.24 -5.24 -22.36
CA MET A 53 -11.17 -4.47 -21.13
C MET A 53 -11.90 -3.14 -21.27
N TYR A 54 -11.78 -2.52 -22.44
CA TYR A 54 -12.48 -1.29 -22.81
C TYR A 54 -13.36 -1.56 -24.04
N GLN A 55 -14.53 -0.93 -24.12
CA GLN A 55 -15.32 -0.88 -25.34
C GLN A 55 -14.71 0.12 -26.33
N ASP A 56 -14.36 1.31 -25.83
CA ASP A 56 -13.71 2.39 -26.58
C ASP A 56 -12.63 3.03 -25.68
N PRO A 57 -11.35 2.63 -25.83
CA PRO A 57 -10.28 3.06 -24.91
C PRO A 57 -10.15 4.58 -24.79
N ILE A 58 -10.33 5.32 -25.89
CA ILE A 58 -10.15 6.78 -25.91
C ILE A 58 -11.33 7.45 -25.20
N LYS A 59 -12.57 7.10 -25.54
CA LYS A 59 -13.75 7.72 -24.91
C LYS A 59 -13.84 7.41 -23.41
N GLU A 60 -13.51 6.18 -23.02
CA GLU A 60 -13.49 5.81 -21.59
C GLU A 60 -12.36 6.54 -20.85
N LEU A 61 -11.21 6.74 -21.48
CA LEU A 61 -10.13 7.55 -20.92
C LEU A 61 -10.59 9.00 -20.71
N GLU A 62 -11.20 9.63 -21.71
CA GLU A 62 -11.73 11.00 -21.62
C GLU A 62 -12.75 11.14 -20.48
N LYS A 63 -13.71 10.21 -20.40
CA LYS A 63 -14.71 10.16 -19.32
C LYS A 63 -14.06 10.05 -17.95
N ASN A 64 -13.07 9.17 -17.80
CA ASN A 64 -12.34 8.99 -16.55
C ASN A 64 -11.56 10.25 -16.18
N LEU A 65 -10.89 10.90 -17.14
CA LEU A 65 -10.15 12.14 -16.88
C LEU A 65 -11.08 13.26 -16.42
N GLU A 66 -12.28 13.38 -16.99
CA GLU A 66 -13.27 14.36 -16.53
C GLU A 66 -13.68 14.09 -15.08
N TYR A 67 -14.00 12.84 -14.75
CA TYR A 67 -14.34 12.43 -13.38
C TYR A 67 -13.21 12.73 -12.38
N PHE A 68 -11.95 12.51 -12.76
CA PHE A 68 -10.81 12.73 -11.87
C PHE A 68 -10.40 14.20 -11.69
N LYS A 69 -11.00 15.14 -12.43
CA LYS A 69 -10.78 16.58 -12.18
C LYS A 69 -11.21 17.00 -10.77
N ASP A 70 -12.28 16.42 -10.25
CA ASP A 70 -12.78 16.68 -8.89
C ASP A 70 -11.78 16.24 -7.81
N PHE A 71 -10.85 15.36 -8.17
CA PHE A 71 -9.81 14.82 -7.29
C PHE A 71 -8.46 15.51 -7.45
N ALA A 72 -8.38 16.62 -8.21
CA ALA A 72 -7.10 17.28 -8.51
C ALA A 72 -6.30 17.73 -7.27
N ARG A 73 -6.97 17.93 -6.12
CA ARG A 73 -6.35 18.30 -4.84
C ARG A 73 -6.09 17.12 -3.90
N TYR A 74 -6.51 15.92 -4.29
CA TYR A 74 -6.29 14.72 -3.47
C TYR A 74 -4.81 14.34 -3.57
N PRO A 75 -4.09 14.25 -2.44
CA PRO A 75 -2.67 13.95 -2.47
C PRO A 75 -2.40 12.46 -2.75
N VAL A 76 -3.36 11.59 -2.49
CA VAL A 76 -3.25 10.15 -2.71
C VAL A 76 -4.55 9.60 -3.33
N LEU A 77 -4.40 8.75 -4.35
CA LEU A 77 -5.50 8.03 -4.98
C LEU A 77 -5.27 6.51 -4.92
N PHE A 78 -6.33 5.75 -4.68
CA PHE A 78 -6.28 4.29 -4.58
C PHE A 78 -7.11 3.67 -5.70
N PHE A 79 -6.55 2.68 -6.37
CA PHE A 79 -7.18 2.02 -7.50
C PHE A 79 -7.14 0.50 -7.36
N TYR A 80 -8.22 -0.15 -7.75
CA TYR A 80 -8.23 -1.56 -8.09
C TYR A 80 -8.21 -1.72 -9.60
N GLY A 81 -7.14 -2.34 -10.11
CA GLY A 81 -6.90 -2.58 -11.51
C GLY A 81 -5.88 -1.64 -12.12
N PHE A 82 -4.89 -2.19 -12.83
CA PHE A 82 -3.85 -1.44 -13.54
C PHE A 82 -4.30 -1.02 -14.94
N GLY A 83 -5.09 -1.88 -15.59
CA GLY A 83 -5.55 -1.66 -16.96
C GLY A 83 -4.39 -1.48 -17.94
N ASN A 84 -4.55 -0.61 -18.94
CA ASN A 84 -3.48 -0.29 -19.90
C ASN A 84 -2.45 0.73 -19.36
N GLY A 85 -2.65 1.26 -18.14
CA GLY A 85 -1.74 2.22 -17.49
C GLY A 85 -1.84 3.67 -17.97
N ILE A 86 -2.53 3.97 -19.07
CA ILE A 86 -2.53 5.32 -19.67
C ILE A 86 -3.12 6.36 -18.72
N LEU A 87 -4.26 6.04 -18.10
CA LEU A 87 -4.92 6.91 -17.12
C LEU A 87 -3.95 7.37 -16.04
N TYR A 88 -3.21 6.43 -15.44
CA TYR A 88 -2.29 6.74 -14.35
C TYR A 88 -1.13 7.61 -14.79
N LYS A 89 -0.65 7.43 -16.02
CA LYS A 89 0.42 8.29 -16.53
C LYS A 89 -0.01 9.74 -16.64
N ILE A 90 -1.26 9.97 -17.07
CA ILE A 90 -1.83 11.32 -17.17
C ILE A 90 -2.07 11.90 -15.77
N LEU A 91 -2.67 11.13 -14.85
CA LEU A 91 -2.91 11.59 -13.47
C LEU A 91 -1.60 11.97 -12.75
N LEU A 92 -0.50 11.22 -12.98
CA LEU A 92 0.81 11.49 -12.39
C LEU A 92 1.47 12.78 -12.92
N GLN A 93 0.96 13.40 -13.98
CA GLN A 93 1.45 14.71 -14.43
C GLN A 93 1.11 15.82 -13.42
N ASN A 94 0.04 15.66 -12.65
CA ASN A 94 -0.32 16.57 -11.57
C ASN A 94 0.72 16.51 -10.44
N GLN A 95 1.43 17.61 -10.19
CA GLN A 95 2.48 17.69 -9.16
C GLN A 95 1.92 17.69 -7.73
N ALA A 96 0.66 18.08 -7.53
CA ALA A 96 0.01 18.01 -6.22
C ALA A 96 -0.29 16.56 -5.80
N LEU A 97 -0.44 15.67 -6.78
CA LEU A 97 -0.64 14.24 -6.53
C LEU A 97 0.69 13.61 -6.07
N LYS A 98 0.73 13.28 -4.77
CA LYS A 98 1.90 12.68 -4.14
C LYS A 98 2.03 11.21 -4.52
N ARG A 99 0.94 10.44 -4.46
CA ARG A 99 0.96 8.99 -4.70
C ARG A 99 -0.29 8.47 -5.40
N ILE A 100 -0.10 7.49 -6.28
CA ILE A 100 -1.13 6.59 -6.77
C ILE A 100 -0.79 5.19 -6.26
N ILE A 101 -1.75 4.54 -5.62
CA ILE A 101 -1.63 3.17 -5.14
C ILE A 101 -2.55 2.29 -5.97
N ILE A 102 -1.97 1.30 -6.65
CA ILE A 102 -2.71 0.39 -7.52
C ILE A 102 -2.62 -1.02 -6.96
N PHE A 103 -3.78 -1.62 -6.72
CA PHE A 103 -3.92 -3.03 -6.41
C PHE A 103 -4.27 -3.77 -7.68
N GLU A 104 -3.46 -4.75 -8.07
CA GLU A 104 -3.69 -5.55 -9.26
C GLU A 104 -3.60 -7.04 -8.93
N LYS A 105 -4.61 -7.79 -9.38
CA LYS A 105 -4.69 -9.23 -9.17
C LYS A 105 -3.90 -10.01 -10.20
N GLU A 106 -3.91 -9.58 -11.45
CA GLU A 106 -3.33 -10.33 -12.56
C GLU A 106 -1.92 -9.81 -12.87
N LEU A 107 -0.92 -10.65 -12.65
CA LEU A 107 0.49 -10.33 -12.94
C LEU A 107 0.71 -9.91 -14.40
N GLU A 108 0.00 -10.54 -15.35
CA GLU A 108 0.08 -10.20 -16.77
C GLU A 108 -0.38 -8.77 -17.06
N LEU A 109 -1.36 -8.23 -16.31
CA LEU A 109 -1.83 -6.85 -16.50
C LEU A 109 -0.77 -5.84 -16.02
N ILE A 110 -0.08 -6.12 -14.92
CA ILE A 110 1.08 -5.33 -14.47
C ILE A 110 2.15 -5.37 -15.56
N PHE A 111 2.49 -6.56 -16.05
CA PHE A 111 3.50 -6.74 -17.11
C PHE A 111 3.15 -5.93 -18.36
N LEU A 112 1.91 -6.03 -18.86
CA LEU A 112 1.45 -5.31 -20.04
C LEU A 112 1.57 -3.80 -19.86
N ALA A 113 1.07 -3.25 -18.76
CA ALA A 113 1.11 -1.81 -18.55
C ALA A 113 2.53 -1.26 -18.40
N LEU A 114 3.45 -2.02 -17.77
CA LEU A 114 4.87 -1.66 -17.70
C LEU A 114 5.59 -1.79 -19.05
N ASN A 115 5.05 -2.55 -20.01
CA ASN A 115 5.55 -2.55 -21.39
C ASN A 115 5.00 -1.37 -22.19
N PHE A 116 3.73 -1.02 -22.00
CA PHE A 116 3.09 0.09 -22.74
C PHE A 116 3.66 1.45 -22.35
N ILE A 117 3.82 1.71 -21.05
CA ILE A 117 4.12 3.06 -20.55
C ILE A 117 5.40 3.09 -19.70
N ASP A 118 6.22 4.13 -19.87
CA ASP A 118 7.37 4.41 -19.01
C ASP A 118 6.93 5.09 -17.70
N PHE A 119 6.94 4.33 -16.60
CA PHE A 119 6.69 4.78 -15.23
C PHE A 119 7.97 4.90 -14.40
N SER A 120 9.15 4.73 -14.99
CA SER A 120 10.41 4.57 -14.25
C SER A 120 10.66 5.70 -13.25
N LYS A 121 10.44 6.95 -13.66
CA LYS A 121 10.54 8.13 -12.77
C LYS A 121 9.54 8.07 -11.60
N ASP A 122 8.28 7.75 -11.90
CA ASP A 122 7.20 7.75 -10.92
C ASP A 122 7.35 6.60 -9.90
N LEU A 123 7.85 5.45 -10.35
CA LEU A 123 8.22 4.30 -9.51
C LEU A 123 9.42 4.62 -8.62
N SER A 124 10.49 5.18 -9.18
CA SER A 124 11.69 5.53 -8.40
C SER A 124 11.43 6.60 -7.33
N LEU A 125 10.50 7.53 -7.59
CA LEU A 125 10.08 8.54 -6.62
C LEU A 125 8.99 8.02 -5.65
N GLY A 126 8.55 6.77 -5.79
CA GLY A 126 7.44 6.20 -5.02
C GLY A 126 6.09 6.93 -5.22
N ARG A 127 5.96 7.71 -6.30
CA ARG A 127 4.70 8.36 -6.69
C ARG A 127 3.71 7.35 -7.26
N LEU A 128 4.21 6.25 -7.82
CA LEU A 128 3.41 5.10 -8.20
C LEU A 128 3.80 3.91 -7.33
N ILE A 129 2.82 3.33 -6.63
CA ILE A 129 2.99 2.14 -5.80
C ILE A 129 2.08 1.05 -6.34
N ILE A 130 2.69 -0.03 -6.81
CA ILE A 130 1.99 -1.21 -7.33
C ILE A 130 1.95 -2.29 -6.24
N LEU A 131 0.79 -2.90 -6.02
CA LEU A 131 0.60 -3.99 -5.07
C LEU A 131 -0.06 -5.15 -5.81
N HIS A 132 0.73 -6.18 -6.07
CA HIS A 132 0.22 -7.43 -6.62
C HIS A 132 -0.52 -8.22 -5.54
N HIS A 133 -1.66 -8.83 -5.88
CA HIS A 133 -2.55 -9.51 -4.93
C HIS A 133 -1.83 -10.47 -3.96
N ASP A 134 -0.93 -11.31 -4.46
CA ASP A 134 -0.18 -12.27 -3.63
C ASP A 134 0.71 -11.62 -2.57
N ASP A 135 1.08 -10.35 -2.77
CA ASP A 135 1.94 -9.63 -1.83
C ASP A 135 1.14 -8.86 -0.77
N ILE A 136 -0.20 -8.85 -0.87
CA ILE A 136 -1.07 -8.11 0.04
C ILE A 136 -1.18 -8.86 1.36
N ASN A 137 -0.51 -8.35 2.39
CA ASN A 137 -0.60 -8.81 3.76
C ASN A 137 -0.58 -7.63 4.74
N LEU A 138 -0.98 -7.88 5.99
CA LEU A 138 -1.05 -6.83 7.02
C LEU A 138 0.26 -6.03 7.18
N PRO A 139 1.45 -6.64 7.28
CA PRO A 139 2.71 -5.90 7.36
C PRO A 139 2.98 -4.98 6.16
N LYS A 140 2.75 -5.47 4.93
CA LYS A 140 2.95 -4.67 3.72
C LYS A 140 1.95 -3.52 3.64
N MET A 141 0.70 -3.79 4.00
CA MET A 141 -0.35 -2.77 4.04
C MET A 141 -0.06 -1.69 5.09
N ASP A 142 0.35 -2.08 6.30
CA ASP A 142 0.77 -1.15 7.36
C ASP A 142 1.87 -0.20 6.86
N LYS A 143 2.92 -0.73 6.23
CA LYS A 143 3.99 0.10 5.63
C LYS A 143 3.46 1.07 4.58
N VAL A 144 2.60 0.61 3.67
CA VAL A 144 2.00 1.46 2.63
C VAL A 144 1.17 2.58 3.24
N PHE A 145 0.33 2.27 4.24
CA PHE A 145 -0.50 3.27 4.91
C PHE A 145 0.34 4.25 5.76
N ARG A 146 1.44 3.81 6.40
CA ARG A 146 2.39 4.73 7.06
C ARG A 146 3.04 5.70 6.08
N LEU A 147 3.37 5.23 4.89
CA LEU A 147 3.99 6.05 3.84
C LEU A 147 3.03 7.14 3.29
N ILE A 148 1.73 6.89 3.36
CA ILE A 148 0.68 7.85 3.00
C ILE A 148 0.60 8.96 4.05
N GLY A 149 0.61 8.59 5.33
CA GLY A 149 0.47 9.48 6.48
C GLY A 149 -0.98 9.64 6.93
N ASP A 150 -1.18 9.72 8.25
CA ASP A 150 -2.49 9.55 8.89
C ASP A 150 -3.51 10.64 8.53
N LEU A 151 -3.03 11.84 8.16
CA LEU A 151 -3.89 12.96 7.78
C LEU A 151 -4.75 12.69 6.53
N PHE A 152 -4.31 11.77 5.66
CA PHE A 152 -4.98 11.51 4.37
C PHE A 152 -5.90 10.29 4.41
N TYR A 153 -6.08 9.66 5.56
CA TYR A 153 -6.97 8.51 5.69
C TYR A 153 -8.44 8.86 5.50
N ARG A 154 -8.86 10.09 5.84
CA ARG A 154 -10.24 10.56 5.63
C ARG A 154 -10.60 10.69 4.15
N SER A 155 -9.62 10.90 3.28
CA SER A 155 -9.81 10.96 1.82
C SER A 155 -9.73 9.60 1.13
N TYR A 156 -9.66 8.50 1.88
CA TYR A 156 -9.59 7.16 1.31
C TYR A 156 -10.87 6.83 0.52
N SER A 157 -10.69 6.50 -0.75
CA SER A 157 -11.70 5.92 -1.63
C SER A 157 -11.00 4.95 -2.57
N LEU A 158 -11.52 3.73 -2.71
CA LEU A 158 -11.00 2.74 -3.64
C LEU A 158 -11.74 2.86 -4.97
N HIS A 159 -11.08 3.42 -5.98
CA HIS A 159 -11.62 3.54 -7.32
C HIS A 159 -11.42 2.24 -8.10
N ILE A 160 -12.44 1.78 -8.82
CA ILE A 160 -12.32 0.64 -9.74
C ILE A 160 -11.93 1.19 -11.12
N ALA A 161 -10.90 0.62 -11.76
CA ALA A 161 -10.35 1.17 -12.99
C ALA A 161 -11.36 1.19 -14.16
N ASN A 162 -12.17 0.13 -14.30
CA ASN A 162 -13.23 -0.01 -15.30
C ASN A 162 -14.10 -1.26 -15.02
N ASP A 163 -15.17 -1.43 -15.80
CA ASP A 163 -16.16 -2.51 -15.66
C ASP A 163 -15.59 -3.92 -15.92
N PHE A 164 -14.39 -4.03 -16.49
CA PHE A 164 -13.73 -5.34 -16.64
C PHE A 164 -13.49 -6.00 -15.27
N TYR A 165 -13.17 -5.19 -14.26
CA TYR A 165 -12.82 -5.67 -12.93
C TYR A 165 -14.01 -6.09 -12.07
N GLU A 166 -15.25 -5.91 -12.52
CA GLU A 166 -16.45 -6.34 -11.78
C GLU A 166 -16.43 -7.84 -11.43
N HIS A 167 -15.79 -8.68 -12.24
CA HIS A 167 -15.65 -10.11 -11.95
C HIS A 167 -14.78 -10.39 -10.70
N TYR A 168 -13.99 -9.42 -10.25
CA TYR A 168 -13.17 -9.50 -9.05
C TYR A 168 -13.84 -8.86 -7.82
N LYS A 169 -15.16 -8.66 -7.86
CA LYS A 169 -15.94 -7.98 -6.80
C LYS A 169 -15.65 -8.49 -5.39
N GLU A 170 -15.55 -9.81 -5.20
CA GLU A 170 -15.25 -10.37 -3.87
C GLU A 170 -13.87 -9.95 -3.35
N ASP A 171 -12.85 -9.97 -4.23
CA ASP A 171 -11.49 -9.57 -3.85
C ASP A 171 -11.40 -8.07 -3.60
N ILE A 172 -12.10 -7.26 -4.41
CA ILE A 172 -12.26 -5.82 -4.22
C ILE A 172 -12.86 -5.54 -2.84
N LEU A 173 -13.94 -6.24 -2.46
CA LEU A 173 -14.61 -6.06 -1.17
C LEU A 173 -13.70 -6.47 0.00
N LYS A 174 -13.00 -7.61 -0.12
CA LYS A 174 -12.04 -8.08 0.90
C LYS A 174 -10.91 -7.08 1.08
N LEU A 175 -10.34 -6.59 -0.02
CA LEU A 175 -9.29 -5.58 -0.01
C LEU A 175 -9.77 -4.27 0.62
N ASN A 176 -10.95 -3.80 0.24
CA ASN A 176 -11.48 -2.56 0.79
C ASN A 176 -11.70 -2.67 2.30
N LYS A 177 -12.21 -3.82 2.77
CA LYS A 177 -12.35 -4.12 4.20
C LYS A 177 -11.00 -4.13 4.91
N LEU A 178 -9.98 -4.74 4.30
CA LEU A 178 -8.61 -4.74 4.83
C LEU A 178 -8.05 -3.32 4.95
N ASN A 179 -8.15 -2.51 3.89
CA ASN A 179 -7.71 -1.11 3.89
C ASN A 179 -8.40 -0.29 4.98
N MET A 180 -9.73 -0.40 5.09
CA MET A 180 -10.50 0.28 6.14
C MET A 180 -10.09 -0.17 7.55
N GLN A 181 -9.82 -1.45 7.74
CA GLN A 181 -9.36 -1.97 9.03
C GLN A 181 -7.95 -1.48 9.37
N THR A 182 -7.03 -1.42 8.41
CA THR A 182 -5.69 -0.85 8.61
C THR A 182 -5.77 0.63 9.00
N ILE A 183 -6.58 1.42 8.28
CA ILE A 183 -6.82 2.83 8.61
C ILE A 183 -7.39 2.96 10.03
N LYS A 184 -8.39 2.14 10.40
CA LYS A 184 -8.97 2.18 11.74
C LYS A 184 -7.92 1.85 12.80
N ASN A 185 -7.13 0.81 12.59
CA ASN A 185 -6.09 0.39 13.52
C ASN A 185 -5.03 1.48 13.73
N HIS A 186 -4.56 2.13 12.66
CA HIS A 186 -3.60 3.23 12.79
C HIS A 186 -4.16 4.39 13.62
N ASN A 187 -5.40 4.81 13.36
CA ASN A 187 -6.04 5.86 14.16
C ASN A 187 -6.15 5.45 15.64
N LEU A 188 -6.51 4.18 15.93
CA LEU A 188 -6.60 3.69 17.30
C LEU A 188 -5.24 3.59 17.99
N MET A 189 -4.17 3.29 17.26
CA MET A 189 -2.80 3.23 17.82
C MET A 189 -2.29 4.57 18.35
N HIS A 190 -2.84 5.70 17.89
CA HIS A 190 -2.48 7.03 18.40
C HIS A 190 -3.21 7.40 19.70
N GLY A 191 -4.10 6.54 20.17
CA GLY A 191 -5.01 6.83 21.27
C GLY A 191 -6.33 7.37 20.74
N ASN A 192 -7.41 6.94 21.38
CA ASN A 192 -8.78 7.29 21.02
C ASN A 192 -9.51 8.06 22.14
N ASP A 193 -8.86 8.27 23.29
CA ASP A 193 -9.44 8.97 24.43
C ASP A 193 -8.45 10.02 24.99
N PRO A 194 -8.75 11.31 24.85
CA PRO A 194 -7.98 12.37 25.50
C PRO A 194 -7.88 12.23 27.01
N LYS A 195 -8.88 11.63 27.68
CA LYS A 195 -8.87 11.40 29.12
C LYS A 195 -7.79 10.39 29.52
N ASP A 196 -7.63 9.32 28.74
CA ASP A 196 -6.57 8.32 28.95
C ASP A 196 -5.17 8.95 28.77
N ALA A 197 -5.00 9.75 27.73
CA ALA A 197 -3.76 10.51 27.52
C ALA A 197 -3.46 11.47 28.70
N MET A 198 -4.49 12.17 29.19
CA MET A 198 -4.37 13.05 30.36
C MET A 198 -4.02 12.29 31.63
N GLN A 199 -4.59 11.11 31.85
CA GLN A 199 -4.24 10.26 32.98
C GLN A 199 -2.76 9.87 32.94
N GLY A 200 -2.22 9.52 31.77
CA GLY A 200 -0.79 9.24 31.61
C GLY A 200 0.10 10.42 31.99
N ILE A 201 -0.25 11.62 31.56
CA ILE A 201 0.46 12.87 31.89
C ILE A 201 0.37 13.15 33.40
N GLU A 202 -0.82 13.04 33.97
CA GLU A 202 -1.06 13.27 35.39
C GLU A 202 -0.23 12.33 36.26
N GLN A 203 -0.26 11.02 35.95
CA GLN A 203 0.57 10.03 36.65
C GLN A 203 2.06 10.30 36.48
N PHE A 204 2.52 10.71 35.29
CA PHE A 204 3.91 11.10 35.09
C PHE A 204 4.32 12.27 36.00
N VAL A 205 3.49 13.31 36.09
CA VAL A 205 3.74 14.48 36.95
C VAL A 205 3.76 14.10 38.43
N TYR A 206 2.81 13.29 38.90
CA TYR A 206 2.80 12.82 40.30
C TYR A 206 4.04 12.03 40.68
N ASN A 207 4.57 11.20 39.78
CA ASN A 207 5.74 10.36 40.02
C ASN A 207 7.07 11.09 39.79
N LEU A 208 7.06 12.26 39.16
CA LEU A 208 8.26 13.00 38.78
C LEU A 208 9.23 13.26 39.95
N PRO A 209 8.79 13.67 41.17
CA PRO A 209 9.71 13.89 42.29
C PRO A 209 10.45 12.62 42.72
N GLN A 210 9.77 11.46 42.71
CA GLN A 210 10.39 10.17 43.01
C GLN A 210 11.37 9.77 41.90
N MET A 211 10.99 9.94 40.64
CA MET A 211 11.84 9.60 39.50
C MET A 211 13.16 10.40 39.48
N ILE A 212 13.15 11.66 39.93
CA ILE A 212 14.36 12.50 39.98
C ILE A 212 15.25 12.17 41.19
N THR A 213 14.66 11.69 42.30
CA THR A 213 15.40 11.40 43.54
C THR A 213 15.94 9.97 43.62
N HIS A 214 15.53 9.08 42.72
CA HIS A 214 15.90 7.67 42.73
C HIS A 214 16.81 7.31 41.55
N PRO A 215 17.53 6.16 41.62
CA PRO A 215 18.45 5.76 40.58
C PRO A 215 17.79 5.66 39.21
N SER A 216 18.46 6.22 38.20
CA SER A 216 17.94 6.21 36.83
C SER A 216 18.03 4.82 36.21
N TYR A 217 17.26 4.61 35.13
CA TYR A 217 17.38 3.38 34.33
C TYR A 217 18.82 3.13 33.83
N LYS A 218 19.56 4.19 33.47
CA LYS A 218 20.96 4.07 33.04
C LYS A 218 21.86 3.58 34.18
N GLU A 219 21.65 4.09 35.39
CA GLU A 219 22.40 3.65 36.58
C GLU A 219 22.07 2.20 36.92
N LEU A 220 20.79 1.81 36.89
CA LEU A 220 20.37 0.43 37.09
C LEU A 220 21.08 -0.52 36.11
N LEU A 221 21.08 -0.17 34.81
CA LEU A 221 21.79 -0.96 33.79
C LEU A 221 23.29 -1.03 34.09
N SER A 222 23.93 0.09 34.38
CA SER A 222 25.38 0.13 34.67
C SER A 222 25.76 -0.74 35.87
N LYS A 223 24.92 -0.76 36.91
CA LYS A 223 25.15 -1.49 38.16
C LYS A 223 24.78 -2.96 38.10
N ARG A 224 24.01 -3.42 37.10
CA ARG A 224 23.49 -4.80 37.05
C ARG A 224 23.92 -5.58 35.81
N LYS A 225 24.36 -4.90 34.75
CA LYS A 225 24.79 -5.54 33.51
C LYS A 225 25.99 -6.46 33.78
N GLY A 226 25.84 -7.74 33.40
CA GLY A 226 26.90 -8.75 33.52
C GLY A 226 27.16 -9.26 34.95
N ILE A 227 26.31 -8.93 35.92
CA ILE A 227 26.47 -9.42 37.31
C ILE A 227 25.82 -10.79 37.53
N SER A 228 24.75 -11.09 36.79
CA SER A 228 24.03 -12.36 36.91
C SER A 228 23.76 -12.92 35.52
N ASP A 229 23.98 -14.22 35.35
CA ASP A 229 23.63 -14.97 34.14
C ASP A 229 22.14 -15.33 34.10
N THR A 230 21.45 -15.19 35.24
CA THR A 230 20.05 -15.58 35.40
C THR A 230 19.16 -14.37 35.63
N ALA A 231 18.08 -14.29 34.86
CA ALA A 231 16.97 -13.37 35.09
C ALA A 231 15.68 -14.19 35.30
N ILE A 232 14.98 -13.95 36.40
CA ILE A 232 13.69 -14.60 36.69
C ILE A 232 12.58 -13.58 36.41
N ILE A 233 11.70 -13.89 35.47
CA ILE A 233 10.55 -13.07 35.13
C ILE A 233 9.31 -13.80 35.64
N VAL A 234 8.66 -13.22 36.65
CA VAL A 234 7.44 -13.76 37.25
C VAL A 234 6.23 -13.03 36.69
N SER A 235 5.27 -13.77 36.12
CA SER A 235 4.00 -13.24 35.64
C SER A 235 2.84 -13.70 36.53
N THR A 236 1.65 -13.12 36.36
CA THR A 236 0.46 -13.41 37.17
C THR A 236 -0.25 -14.71 36.78
N GLY A 237 0.48 -15.70 36.28
CA GLY A 237 -0.10 -16.98 35.86
C GLY A 237 -0.47 -17.87 37.06
N PRO A 238 -1.61 -18.60 37.02
CA PRO A 238 -2.03 -19.47 38.12
C PRO A 238 -1.07 -20.64 38.40
N SER A 239 -0.15 -20.93 37.49
CA SER A 239 0.92 -21.90 37.67
C SER A 239 2.02 -21.45 38.63
N LEU A 240 2.10 -20.15 38.96
CA LEU A 240 3.12 -19.59 39.85
C LEU A 240 3.08 -20.23 41.24
N THR A 241 1.89 -20.55 41.74
CA THR A 241 1.72 -21.22 43.05
C THR A 241 2.42 -22.58 43.13
N LYS A 242 2.70 -23.22 42.00
CA LYS A 242 3.43 -24.51 41.94
C LYS A 242 4.96 -24.33 41.88
N GLN A 243 5.43 -23.10 41.66
CA GLN A 243 6.83 -22.75 41.43
C GLN A 243 7.43 -21.88 42.54
N LEU A 244 6.61 -21.49 43.53
CA LEU A 244 7.01 -20.83 44.79
C LEU A 244 7.40 -21.89 45.82
#